data_AF-A0A0L0FBS8-F1
#
_entry.id   AF-A0A0L0FBS8-F1
#
_cell.length_a   1.000
_cell.length_b   1.000
_cell.length_c   1.000
_cell.angle_alpha   90.00
_cell.angle_beta   90.00
_cell.angle_gamma   90.00
#
_symmetry.space_group_name_H-M   'P 1'
#
loop_
_entity.id
_entity.type
_entity.pdbx_description
1 polymer ?
#
loop_
_entity_poly.entity_id
_entity_poly.type
_entity_poly.pdbx_seq_one_letter_code
_entity_poly.pdbx_strand_id
1 'polypeptide(L)' 'VFGAYFSEPLHVDERRYFGSGECFVFNLHPRARVYPWTGIGEMFISAMLTSFSIGVG' A
#
# COMPACT_ATOMS: atom_id res chain seq x y z
N VAL A 1 -15.27 -1.79 7.09
CA VAL A 1 -13.98 -1.15 7.44
C VAL A 1 -12.88 -1.86 6.68
N PHE A 2 -11.99 -1.09 6.05
CA PHE A 2 -10.83 -1.55 5.31
C PHE A 2 -9.67 -0.60 5.55
N GLY A 3 -8.47 -1.01 5.18
CA GLY A 3 -7.27 -0.19 5.33
C GLY A 3 -6.06 -0.87 4.73
N ALA A 4 -4.90 -0.31 5.05
CA ALA A 4 -3.62 -0.84 4.61
C ALA A 4 -2.55 -0.66 5.67
N TYR A 5 -1.53 -1.49 5.61
CA TYR A 5 -0.28 -1.34 6.33
C TYR A 5 0.78 -0.85 5.36
N PHE A 6 1.50 0.20 5.77
CA PHE A 6 2.64 0.74 5.04
C PHE A 6 3.91 0.30 5.75
N SER A 7 4.88 -0.20 4.99
CA SER A 7 6.20 -0.59 5.52
C SER A 7 7.02 0.61 6.01
N GLU A 8 6.68 1.82 5.57
CA GLU A 8 7.31 3.07 5.96
C GLU A 8 6.29 4.23 6.02
N PRO A 9 6.61 5.36 6.68
CA PRO A 9 5.68 6.49 6.80
C PRO A 9 5.28 7.09 5.46
N LEU A 10 4.03 7.55 5.35
CA LEU A 10 3.55 8.26 4.17
C LEU A 10 4.27 9.61 4.03
N HIS A 11 4.93 9.82 2.90
CA HIS A 11 5.55 11.09 2.53
C HIS A 11 5.46 11.29 1.02
N VAL A 12 5.46 12.55 0.56
CA VAL A 12 5.56 12.84 -0.87
C VAL A 12 6.98 12.51 -1.29
N ASP A 13 7.12 11.66 -2.30
CA ASP A 13 8.41 11.23 -2.83
C ASP A 13 8.54 11.66 -4.29
N GLU A 14 9.75 12.09 -4.67
CA GLU A 14 10.12 12.32 -6.07
C GLU A 14 10.16 11.01 -6.86
N ARG A 15 10.45 9.89 -6.18
CA ARG A 15 10.31 8.55 -6.71
C ARG A 15 8.84 8.20 -6.75
N ARG A 16 8.36 7.76 -7.92
CA ARG A 16 6.94 7.47 -8.16
C ARG A 16 6.34 6.46 -7.19
N TYR A 17 7.17 5.54 -6.67
CA TYR A 17 6.78 4.51 -5.70
C TYR A 17 7.84 4.30 -4.62
N PHE A 18 7.38 3.99 -3.41
CA PHE A 18 8.20 3.62 -2.25
C PHE A 18 7.53 2.48 -1.46
N GLY A 19 8.19 1.98 -0.41
CA GLY A 19 7.77 0.84 0.40
C GLY A 19 8.50 -0.46 0.07
N SER A 20 8.13 -1.52 0.80
CA SER A 20 8.64 -2.88 0.66
C SER A 20 7.49 -3.89 0.53
N GLY A 21 7.86 -5.15 0.24
CA GLY A 21 6.95 -6.28 0.20
C GLY A 21 6.21 -6.59 1.51
N GLU A 22 6.53 -5.89 2.60
CA GLU A 22 5.78 -5.97 3.86
C GLU A 22 4.45 -5.20 3.80
N CYS A 23 4.24 -4.36 2.78
CA CYS A 23 2.95 -3.70 2.56
C CYS A 23 1.83 -4.71 2.30
N PHE A 24 0.65 -4.44 2.87
CA PHE A 24 -0.55 -5.25 2.61
C PHE A 24 -1.82 -4.40 2.77
N VAL A 25 -2.89 -4.82 2.10
CA VAL A 25 -4.23 -4.26 2.30
C VAL A 25 -5.10 -5.24 3.06
N PHE A 26 -6.11 -4.74 3.76
CA PHE A 26 -7.03 -5.58 4.53
C PHE A 26 -8.45 -5.03 4.51
N ASN A 27 -9.41 -5.93 4.73
CA ASN A 27 -10.78 -5.59 5.06
C ASN A 27 -11.20 -6.34 6.32
N LEU A 28 -11.99 -5.71 7.17
CA LEU A 28 -12.50 -6.29 8.43
C LEU A 28 -13.97 -6.70 8.35
N HIS A 29 -14.72 -6.11 7.41
CA HIS A 29 -16.15 -6.36 7.21
C HIS A 29 -16.45 -6.54 5.71
N PRO A 30 -17.32 -7.47 5.30
CA PRO A 30 -18.09 -8.41 6.13
C PRO A 30 -17.27 -9.57 6.72
N ARG A 31 -16.03 -9.79 6.23
CA ARG A 31 -15.13 -10.83 6.73
C ARG A 31 -13.71 -10.28 6.81
N ALA A 32 -13.03 -10.56 7.91
CA ALA A 32 -11.63 -10.20 8.09
C ALA A 32 -10.75 -10.97 7.09
N ARG A 33 -10.00 -10.24 6.26
CA ARG A 33 -9.03 -10.79 5.32
C ARG A 33 -7.89 -9.81 5.08
N VAL A 34 -6.68 -10.37 4.95
CA VAL A 34 -5.44 -9.68 4.61
C VAL A 34 -5.01 -10.13 3.21
N TYR A 35 -4.50 -9.19 2.43
CA TYR A 35 -3.98 -9.39 1.08
C TYR A 35 -2.51 -8.97 1.07
N PRO A 36 -1.57 -9.91 1.31
CA PRO A 36 -0.15 -9.62 1.29
C PRO A 36 0.34 -9.41 -0.14
N TRP A 37 1.55 -8.84 -0.27
CA TRP A 37 2.23 -8.75 -1.56
C TRP A 37 2.39 -10.13 -2.20
N THR A 38 2.18 -10.19 -3.52
CA THR A 38 2.22 -11.42 -4.31
C THR A 38 3.62 -11.82 -4.76
N GLY A 39 4.63 -10.98 -4.52
CA GLY A 39 5.97 -11.14 -5.09
C GLY A 39 6.10 -10.56 -6.51
N ILE A 40 5.03 -9.96 -7.06
CA ILE A 40 5.00 -9.41 -8.42
C ILE A 40 4.87 -7.88 -8.35
N GLY A 41 5.81 -7.18 -8.96
CA GLY A 41 5.87 -5.72 -8.99
C GLY A 41 6.26 -5.11 -7.64
N GLU A 42 6.92 -3.96 -7.67
CA GLU A 42 7.42 -3.27 -6.46
C GLU A 42 6.76 -1.89 -6.30
N MET A 43 5.52 -1.78 -6.76
CA MET A 43 4.76 -0.53 -6.77
C MET A 43 3.83 -0.50 -5.56
N PHE A 44 4.44 -0.42 -4.37
CA PHE A 44 3.71 -0.55 -3.11
C PHE A 44 2.91 0.71 -2.79
N ILE A 45 3.57 1.84 -2.57
CA ILE A 45 2.94 3.09 -2.15
C ILE A 45 3.30 4.18 -3.16
N SER A 46 2.33 4.99 -3.58
CA SER A 46 2.55 6.22 -4.33
C SER A 46 1.84 7.35 -3.62
N ALA A 47 2.53 8.47 -3.37
CA ALA A 47 1.96 9.60 -2.67
C ALA A 47 2.28 10.91 -3.40
N MET A 48 1.26 11.72 -3.56
CA MET A 48 1.28 13.07 -4.11
C MET A 48 0.73 14.05 -3.07
N LEU A 49 0.87 15.34 -3.33
CA LEU A 49 0.34 16.39 -2.46
C LEU A 49 -1.17 16.29 -2.20
N THR A 50 -1.93 15.72 -3.13
CA THR A 50 -3.40 15.67 -3.10
C THR A 50 -3.98 14.28 -2.90
N SER A 51 -3.18 13.23 -3.05
CA SER A 51 -3.66 11.86 -3.03
C SER A 51 -2.53 10.89 -2.73
N PHE A 52 -2.89 9.68 -2.32
CA PHE A 52 -1.98 8.56 -2.29
C PHE A 52 -2.73 7.30 -2.75
N SER A 53 -1.96 6.31 -3.18
CA SER A 53 -2.45 4.99 -3.57
C SER A 53 -1.52 3.90 -3.05
N ILE A 54 -2.08 2.73 -2.81
CA ILE A 54 -1.35 1.52 -2.41
C ILE A 54 -1.77 0.34 -3.27
N GLY A 55 -0.81 -0.52 -3.62
CA GLY A 55 -1.04 -1.72 -4.44
C GLY A 55 -1.34 -1.35 -5.88
N VAL A 56 -0.53 -0.46 -6.45
CA VAL A 56 -0.71 0.03 -7.83
C VAL A 56 -0.06 -0.98 -8.78
N GLY A 57 -0.85 -1.79 -9.47
CA GLY A 57 -0.33 -2.80 -10.41
C GLY A 57 -1.37 -3.80 -10.84
#